data_AF-A0A7Y5E2Y2-F1
#
_entry.id   AF-A0A7Y5E2Y2-F1
#
_cell.length_a   1.000
_cell.length_b   1.000
_cell.length_c   1.000
_cell.angle_alpha   90.00
_cell.angle_beta   90.00
_cell.angle_gamma   90.00
#
_symmetry.space_group_name_H-M   'P 1'
#
loop_
_entity.id
_entity.type
_entity.pdbx_description
1 polymer ?
#
loop_
_entity_poly.entity_id
_entity_poly.type
_entity_poly.pdbx_seq_one_letter_code
_entity_poly.pdbx_strand_id
1 'polypeptide(L)'
;MKRSHVLPLALAAFAGIFAAHASGCAAASKAPTQASPGGEPTSDESSGSGGEGSGSGGGGSSPSPRSDTSPAPAGTGTAAVVSAGAGTMDGVKFGMSRNDVFRVYNEAGGIIDKDYDAVLRKMQPGVQMKATEAERDNVKRGFERSVIEFKDLPTGLDSTGLRTEYSYKNRESISTLDRPGKRRIFFFIGDRLWKVYDEVKLGGAAGLGGTYK
;
A
#
# COMPACT_ATOMS: atom_id res chain seq x y z
N MET A 1 53.48 -2.74 40.37
CA MET A 1 53.62 -3.91 39.49
C MET A 1 52.63 -3.78 38.33
N LYS A 2 53.13 -3.42 37.15
CA LYS A 2 52.34 -3.22 35.91
C LYS A 2 52.25 -4.55 35.17
N ARG A 3 51.04 -5.06 34.92
CA ARG A 3 50.82 -6.16 33.98
C ARG A 3 50.03 -5.64 32.78
N SER A 4 50.77 -5.38 31.71
CA SER A 4 50.27 -5.20 30.36
C SER A 4 49.59 -6.51 29.92
N HIS A 5 48.40 -6.41 29.35
CA HIS A 5 47.80 -7.50 28.58
C HIS A 5 47.59 -7.01 27.15
N VAL A 6 48.26 -7.71 26.24
CA VAL A 6 48.31 -7.52 24.80
C VAL A 6 47.21 -8.39 24.19
N LEU A 7 46.42 -7.82 23.28
CA LEU A 7 45.44 -8.53 22.44
C LEU A 7 46.11 -9.55 21.51
N PRO A 8 45.38 -10.59 21.09
CA PRO A 8 45.51 -11.11 19.74
C PRO A 8 44.35 -10.67 18.84
N LEU A 9 44.75 -9.95 17.79
CA LEU A 9 44.00 -9.60 16.59
C LEU A 9 43.72 -10.88 15.78
N ALA A 10 42.47 -11.30 15.68
CA ALA A 10 42.06 -12.42 14.82
C ALA A 10 41.60 -11.88 13.45
N LEU A 11 42.49 -12.00 12.48
CA LEU A 11 42.28 -11.74 11.06
C LEU A 11 41.55 -12.95 10.44
N ALA A 12 40.26 -12.84 10.13
CA ALA A 12 39.53 -13.86 9.39
C ALA A 12 39.45 -13.48 7.91
N ALA A 13 40.09 -14.31 7.07
CA ALA A 13 40.23 -14.13 5.64
C ALA A 13 38.94 -14.40 4.87
N PHE A 14 38.79 -13.65 3.78
CA PHE A 14 37.77 -13.73 2.75
C PHE A 14 38.10 -14.84 1.74
N ALA A 15 37.16 -15.75 1.48
CA ALA A 15 37.06 -16.58 0.28
C ALA A 15 35.56 -16.91 0.12
N GLY A 16 34.84 -16.63 -0.96
CA GLY A 16 35.23 -16.50 -2.36
C GLY A 16 34.55 -17.62 -3.15
N ILE A 17 33.26 -17.47 -3.50
CA ILE A 17 32.61 -18.27 -4.56
C ILE A 17 31.67 -17.35 -5.35
N PHE A 18 32.17 -16.82 -6.47
CA PHE A 18 31.37 -16.23 -7.53
C PHE A 18 31.18 -17.32 -8.59
N ALA A 19 29.97 -17.85 -8.73
CA ALA A 19 29.62 -18.74 -9.83
C ALA A 19 29.20 -17.89 -11.03
N ALA A 20 30.09 -17.82 -12.03
CA ALA A 20 29.79 -17.32 -13.35
C ALA A 20 28.86 -18.31 -14.07
N HIS A 21 27.76 -17.82 -14.64
CA HIS A 21 27.00 -18.55 -15.66
C HIS A 21 27.00 -17.70 -16.93
N ALA A 22 28.01 -17.96 -17.77
CA ALA A 22 28.01 -17.56 -19.16
C ALA A 22 27.66 -18.80 -19.99
N SER A 23 26.56 -18.74 -20.73
CA SER A 23 26.38 -19.58 -21.91
C SER A 23 25.76 -18.72 -23.00
N GLY A 24 26.59 -18.41 -23.99
CA GLY A 24 26.20 -17.67 -25.17
C GLY A 24 25.57 -18.57 -26.22
N CYS A 25 24.70 -17.99 -27.03
CA CYS A 25 24.58 -18.34 -28.43
C CYS A 25 24.39 -17.05 -29.22
N ALA A 26 25.40 -16.76 -30.04
CA ALA A 26 25.38 -15.74 -31.06
C ALA A 26 24.66 -16.25 -32.29
N ALA A 27 23.79 -15.43 -32.90
CA ALA A 27 23.44 -15.55 -34.30
C ALA A 27 23.00 -14.20 -34.89
N ALA A 28 23.85 -13.70 -35.79
CA ALA A 28 23.52 -13.00 -37.03
C ALA A 28 22.70 -11.69 -37.01
N SER A 29 23.45 -10.59 -37.10
CA SER A 29 23.31 -9.47 -38.05
C SER A 29 22.07 -9.37 -38.95
N LYS A 30 21.30 -8.30 -38.76
CA LYS A 30 20.84 -7.42 -39.85
C LYS A 30 20.42 -6.06 -39.29
N ALA A 31 21.12 -5.01 -39.71
CA ALA A 31 20.73 -3.62 -39.48
C ALA A 31 19.53 -3.26 -40.38
N PRO A 32 18.53 -2.51 -39.87
CA PRO A 32 17.67 -1.72 -40.71
C PRO A 32 18.02 -0.23 -40.60
N THR A 33 18.58 0.28 -41.70
CA THR A 33 18.36 1.58 -42.35
C THR A 33 17.49 2.58 -41.60
N GLN A 34 18.11 3.73 -41.29
CA GLN A 34 17.42 5.00 -41.05
C GLN A 34 16.56 5.42 -42.27
N ALA A 35 15.30 5.72 -42.03
CA ALA A 35 14.49 6.57 -42.90
C ALA A 35 13.50 7.39 -42.03
N SER A 36 13.77 8.69 -41.89
CA SER A 36 12.72 9.72 -41.85
C SER A 36 12.37 10.07 -43.31
N PRO A 37 11.19 10.66 -43.67
CA PRO A 37 10.29 11.48 -42.86
C PRO A 37 8.77 11.22 -43.11
N GLY A 38 7.91 11.95 -42.37
CA GLY A 38 6.63 12.45 -42.90
C GLY A 38 5.42 11.51 -42.90
N GLY A 39 4.44 11.82 -42.06
CA GLY A 39 3.12 11.20 -42.11
C GLY A 39 2.23 11.72 -40.99
N GLU A 40 1.57 12.85 -41.23
CA GLU A 40 0.31 13.19 -40.56
C GLU A 40 -0.75 12.15 -40.95
N PRO A 41 -1.57 11.69 -40.00
CA PRO A 41 -2.95 11.35 -40.32
C PRO A 41 -3.92 12.05 -39.36
N THR A 42 -4.62 13.02 -39.93
CA THR A 42 -6.07 13.22 -39.90
C THR A 42 -6.84 12.75 -38.66
N SER A 43 -7.45 13.75 -38.02
CA SER A 43 -8.71 13.69 -37.30
C SER A 43 -9.73 12.77 -37.96
N ASP A 44 -10.22 11.78 -37.20
CA ASP A 44 -11.50 11.15 -37.47
C ASP A 44 -12.38 11.24 -36.23
N GLU A 45 -13.53 11.87 -36.45
CA GLU A 45 -14.66 12.01 -35.56
C GLU A 45 -15.17 10.64 -35.11
N SER A 46 -15.50 10.50 -33.83
CA SER A 46 -16.49 9.51 -33.43
C SER A 46 -17.46 10.12 -32.42
N SER A 47 -18.53 10.64 -33.00
CA SER A 47 -19.75 11.08 -32.36
C SER A 47 -20.57 9.87 -31.89
N GLY A 48 -20.77 9.74 -30.58
CA GLY A 48 -21.77 8.85 -29.98
C GLY A 48 -22.43 9.59 -28.81
N SER A 49 -23.52 10.31 -29.02
CA SER A 49 -24.91 9.84 -29.14
C SER A 49 -25.45 9.20 -27.86
N GLY A 50 -26.11 10.04 -27.05
CA GLY A 50 -27.48 9.82 -26.56
C GLY A 50 -27.74 8.70 -25.57
N GLY A 51 -28.16 9.06 -24.35
CA GLY A 51 -28.67 8.11 -23.35
C GLY A 51 -29.33 8.79 -22.16
N GLU A 52 -30.34 9.63 -22.42
CA GLU A 52 -31.22 10.18 -21.39
C GLU A 52 -32.21 9.10 -20.91
N GLY A 53 -31.98 8.57 -19.71
CA GLY A 53 -32.88 7.64 -19.04
C GLY A 53 -33.61 8.32 -17.87
N SER A 54 -34.70 9.01 -18.18
CA SER A 54 -35.62 9.61 -17.21
C SER A 54 -36.61 8.54 -16.71
N GLY A 55 -36.45 8.12 -15.45
CA GLY A 55 -37.34 7.17 -14.78
C GLY A 55 -38.05 7.82 -13.61
N SER A 56 -39.23 8.39 -13.88
CA SER A 56 -40.17 8.92 -12.89
C SER A 56 -41.17 7.83 -12.52
N GLY A 57 -41.24 7.48 -11.24
CA GLY A 57 -42.21 6.52 -10.69
C GLY A 57 -42.61 6.93 -9.28
N GLY A 58 -43.77 7.59 -9.16
CA GLY A 58 -44.40 7.97 -7.91
C GLY A 58 -45.41 6.94 -7.37
N GLY A 59 -45.80 7.16 -6.12
CA GLY A 59 -46.85 6.43 -5.38
C GLY A 59 -46.26 5.70 -4.17
N GLY A 60 -46.41 6.12 -2.92
CA GLY A 60 -47.52 6.84 -2.29
C GLY A 60 -48.34 5.84 -1.46
N SER A 61 -48.04 5.71 -0.17
CA SER A 61 -48.98 5.40 0.94
C SER A 61 -48.23 5.28 2.28
N SER A 62 -48.32 6.34 3.07
CA SER A 62 -48.36 6.29 4.54
C SER A 62 -49.84 6.37 4.96
N PRO A 63 -50.28 6.21 6.23
CA PRO A 63 -49.55 5.88 7.46
C PRO A 63 -50.28 4.84 8.37
N SER A 64 -49.65 4.41 9.47
CA SER A 64 -50.27 4.39 10.83
C SER A 64 -49.40 3.70 11.91
N PRO A 65 -49.61 4.03 13.21
CA PRO A 65 -48.56 4.13 14.21
C PRO A 65 -48.47 2.89 15.11
N ARG A 66 -47.29 2.63 15.67
CA ARG A 66 -47.13 1.75 16.84
C ARG A 66 -46.13 2.34 17.83
N SER A 67 -46.73 2.86 18.90
CA SER A 67 -46.38 2.62 20.29
C SER A 67 -44.98 3.05 20.76
N ASP A 68 -45.00 4.20 21.44
CA ASP A 68 -44.05 4.62 22.45
C ASP A 68 -43.65 3.46 23.38
N THR A 69 -42.44 2.95 23.20
CA THR A 69 -41.70 2.30 24.28
C THR A 69 -40.47 3.15 24.52
N SER A 70 -40.60 4.00 25.53
CA SER A 70 -39.55 4.84 26.07
C SER A 70 -38.34 3.97 26.46
N PRO A 71 -37.16 4.12 25.82
CA PRO A 71 -35.96 3.46 26.30
C PRO A 71 -35.46 4.20 27.54
N ALA A 72 -35.27 3.44 28.62
CA ALA A 72 -34.65 3.88 29.86
C ALA A 72 -33.31 4.61 29.58
N PRO A 73 -32.92 5.58 30.42
CA PRO A 73 -31.65 6.28 30.25
C PRO A 73 -30.51 5.27 30.30
N ALA A 74 -29.87 5.07 29.14
CA ALA A 74 -28.63 4.32 29.03
C ALA A 74 -27.64 4.95 30.01
N GLY A 75 -27.21 4.15 30.98
CA GLY A 75 -26.14 4.52 31.89
C GLY A 75 -24.96 5.04 31.08
N THR A 76 -24.33 6.07 31.61
CA THR A 76 -23.01 6.57 31.23
C THR A 76 -21.95 5.49 31.45
N GLY A 77 -22.06 4.40 30.70
CA GLY A 77 -20.93 3.55 30.38
C GLY A 77 -20.08 4.39 29.45
N THR A 78 -19.03 4.99 30.00
CA THR A 78 -17.87 5.47 29.24
C THR A 78 -17.63 4.47 28.12
N ALA A 79 -17.97 4.86 26.88
CA ALA A 79 -17.58 4.12 25.71
C ALA A 79 -16.09 3.88 25.90
N ALA A 80 -15.69 2.60 25.99
CA ALA A 80 -14.30 2.24 26.08
C ALA A 80 -13.64 2.89 24.87
N VAL A 81 -12.92 3.99 25.12
CA VAL A 81 -11.99 4.56 24.17
C VAL A 81 -10.94 3.47 24.08
N VAL A 82 -11.15 2.56 23.13
CA VAL A 82 -10.10 1.62 22.72
C VAL A 82 -8.99 2.55 22.28
N SER A 83 -7.97 2.68 23.12
CA SER A 83 -6.77 3.43 22.79
C SER A 83 -6.22 2.79 21.52
N ALA A 84 -6.61 3.33 20.37
CA ALA A 84 -6.07 2.96 19.08
C ALA A 84 -4.55 3.06 19.23
N GLY A 85 -3.87 1.93 19.04
CA GLY A 85 -2.47 1.77 19.39
C GLY A 85 -1.65 3.00 19.00
N ALA A 86 -0.98 3.60 19.98
CA ALA A 86 -0.23 4.85 19.83
C ALA A 86 0.95 4.79 18.83
N GLY A 87 1.12 3.67 18.11
CA GLY A 87 2.12 3.47 17.06
C GLY A 87 1.57 3.03 15.70
N THR A 88 0.25 2.92 15.49
CA THR A 88 -0.29 2.43 14.20
C THR A 88 -0.59 3.54 13.19
N MET A 89 -0.75 4.77 13.67
CA MET A 89 -1.18 5.93 12.89
C MET A 89 -0.01 6.89 12.69
N ASP A 90 0.99 6.47 11.89
CA ASP A 90 2.25 7.19 11.61
C ASP A 90 2.02 8.63 11.06
N GLY A 91 1.50 9.58 11.86
CA GLY A 91 1.08 10.90 11.40
C GLY A 91 -0.23 10.94 10.61
N VAL A 92 -0.84 9.78 10.35
CA VAL A 92 -2.13 9.67 9.66
C VAL A 92 -3.28 9.84 10.66
N LYS A 93 -4.36 10.51 10.25
CA LYS A 93 -5.57 10.68 11.08
C LYS A 93 -6.79 10.14 10.34
N PHE A 94 -7.76 9.60 11.09
CA PHE A 94 -9.06 9.27 10.53
C PHE A 94 -9.72 10.50 9.90
N GLY A 95 -10.43 10.31 8.78
CA GLY A 95 -11.04 11.38 7.99
C GLY A 95 -10.09 12.13 7.05
N MET A 96 -8.79 11.79 7.05
CA MET A 96 -7.83 12.32 6.10
C MET A 96 -8.20 11.90 4.66
N SER A 97 -8.02 12.78 3.68
CA SER A 97 -8.25 12.40 2.29
C SER A 97 -7.22 11.37 1.82
N ARG A 98 -7.53 10.57 0.80
CA ARG A 98 -6.56 9.63 0.24
C ARG A 98 -5.27 10.32 -0.23
N ASN A 99 -5.40 11.47 -0.88
CA ASN A 99 -4.25 12.27 -1.32
C ASN A 99 -3.42 12.81 -0.14
N ASP A 100 -4.07 13.21 0.95
CA ASP A 100 -3.35 13.64 2.16
C ASP A 100 -2.59 12.46 2.78
N VAL A 101 -3.17 11.25 2.81
CA VAL A 101 -2.46 10.03 3.24
C VAL A 101 -1.24 9.79 2.36
N PHE A 102 -1.39 9.86 1.04
CA PHE A 102 -0.27 9.70 0.10
C PHE A 102 0.81 10.74 0.32
N ARG A 103 0.44 12.01 0.54
CA ARG A 103 1.39 13.06 0.87
C ARG A 103 2.18 12.73 2.13
N VAL A 104 1.52 12.35 3.22
CA VAL A 104 2.20 11.99 4.50
C VAL A 104 3.22 10.85 4.33
N TYR A 105 2.97 9.90 3.43
CA TYR A 105 3.89 8.79 3.17
C TYR A 105 4.99 9.11 2.15
N ASN A 106 4.66 9.84 1.08
CA ASN A 106 5.54 10.04 -0.07
C ASN A 106 6.38 11.33 0.01
N GLU A 107 5.96 12.32 0.81
CA GLU A 107 6.68 13.58 1.02
C GLU A 107 8.12 13.33 1.48
N ALA A 108 9.02 14.28 1.20
CA ALA A 108 10.43 14.18 1.59
C ALA A 108 10.56 14.07 3.13
N GLY A 109 11.18 12.99 3.60
CA GLY A 109 11.23 12.69 5.04
C GLY A 109 9.93 12.09 5.58
N GLY A 110 9.03 11.67 4.69
CA GLY A 110 7.86 10.87 4.98
C GLY A 110 8.22 9.49 5.52
N ILE A 111 7.20 8.68 5.77
CA ILE A 111 7.38 7.39 6.48
C ILE A 111 8.17 6.40 5.63
N ILE A 112 7.93 6.40 4.30
CA ILE A 112 8.67 5.53 3.38
C ILE A 112 10.15 5.93 3.36
N ASP A 113 10.44 7.24 3.33
CA ASP A 113 11.82 7.72 3.37
C ASP A 113 12.53 7.30 4.65
N LYS A 114 11.89 7.46 5.81
CA LYS A 114 12.46 7.05 7.10
C LYS A 114 12.84 5.57 7.17
N ASP A 115 12.00 4.70 6.60
CA ASP A 115 12.26 3.26 6.56
C ASP A 115 13.48 2.94 5.70
N TYR A 116 13.60 3.57 4.52
CA TYR A 116 14.71 3.34 3.60
C TYR A 116 16.00 4.06 4.03
N ASP A 117 15.92 5.24 4.63
CA ASP A 117 17.06 6.01 5.13
C ASP A 117 17.81 5.24 6.24
N ALA A 118 17.10 4.45 7.03
CA ALA A 118 17.73 3.56 8.03
C ALA A 118 18.60 2.47 7.40
N VAL A 119 18.22 2.00 6.21
CA VAL A 119 18.95 1.00 5.44
C VAL A 119 20.08 1.66 4.65
N LEU A 120 19.79 2.75 3.94
CA LEU A 120 20.73 3.51 3.12
C LEU A 120 21.91 4.04 3.93
N ARG A 121 21.69 4.53 5.16
CA ARG A 121 22.79 4.98 6.05
C ARG A 121 23.81 3.91 6.39
N LYS A 122 23.43 2.62 6.33
CA LYS A 122 24.32 1.49 6.63
C LYS A 122 25.01 0.95 5.37
N MET A 123 24.49 1.28 4.20
CA MET A 123 25.04 0.83 2.92
C MET A 123 26.23 1.71 2.53
N GLN A 124 27.24 1.08 1.94
CA GLN A 124 28.32 1.82 1.30
C GLN A 124 27.80 2.43 -0.01
N PRO A 125 28.22 3.65 -0.37
CA PRO A 125 27.88 4.26 -1.65
C PRO A 125 28.25 3.34 -2.82
N GLY A 126 27.31 3.06 -3.70
CA GLY A 126 27.53 2.15 -4.82
C GLY A 126 26.25 1.75 -5.56
N VAL A 127 26.34 0.70 -6.38
CA VAL A 127 25.22 0.18 -7.19
C VAL A 127 24.04 -0.26 -6.30
N GLN A 128 24.34 -0.88 -5.16
CA GLN A 128 23.30 -1.33 -4.20
C GLN A 128 22.54 -0.18 -3.55
N MET A 129 23.23 0.94 -3.30
CA MET A 129 22.59 2.16 -2.78
C MET A 129 21.59 2.71 -3.79
N LYS A 130 22.01 2.86 -5.05
CA LYS A 130 21.14 3.31 -6.15
C LYS A 130 19.95 2.38 -6.38
N ALA A 131 20.16 1.08 -6.28
CA ALA A 131 19.07 0.10 -6.40
C ALA A 131 18.05 0.25 -5.27
N THR A 132 18.51 0.50 -4.04
CA THR A 132 17.65 0.70 -2.87
C THR A 132 16.88 2.04 -2.96
N GLU A 133 17.51 3.09 -3.48
CA GLU A 133 16.85 4.37 -3.78
C GLU A 133 15.79 4.21 -4.88
N ALA A 134 16.09 3.47 -5.95
CA ALA A 134 15.12 3.17 -7.00
C ALA A 134 13.94 2.35 -6.47
N GLU A 135 14.19 1.40 -5.56
CA GLU A 135 13.15 0.62 -4.91
C GLU A 135 12.24 1.49 -4.03
N ARG A 136 12.81 2.42 -3.26
CA ARG A 136 12.04 3.40 -2.48
C ARG A 136 11.07 4.17 -3.38
N ASP A 137 11.55 4.66 -4.52
CA ASP A 137 10.75 5.43 -5.47
C ASP A 137 9.71 4.54 -6.20
N ASN A 138 10.01 3.26 -6.42
CA ASN A 138 9.05 2.27 -6.91
C ASN A 138 7.92 2.05 -5.91
N VAL A 139 8.23 1.91 -4.62
CA VAL A 139 7.23 1.72 -3.55
C VAL A 139 6.34 2.96 -3.43
N LYS A 140 6.89 4.18 -3.44
CA LYS A 140 6.10 5.42 -3.44
C LYS A 140 5.08 5.45 -4.58
N ARG A 141 5.54 5.18 -5.82
CA ARG A 141 4.68 5.14 -7.00
C ARG A 141 3.72 3.95 -7.00
N GLY A 142 4.12 2.83 -6.41
CA GLY A 142 3.29 1.64 -6.25
C GLY A 142 2.13 1.91 -5.30
N PHE A 143 2.39 2.64 -4.21
CA PHE A 143 1.37 3.01 -3.24
C PHE A 143 0.28 3.92 -3.82
N GLU A 144 0.66 4.91 -4.61
CA GLU A 144 -0.33 5.77 -5.30
C GLU A 144 -1.20 5.00 -6.30
N ARG A 145 -0.63 3.96 -6.92
CA ARG A 145 -1.30 3.12 -7.91
C ARG A 145 -2.07 1.94 -7.32
N SER A 146 -1.89 1.64 -6.02
CA SER A 146 -2.52 0.48 -5.38
C SER A 146 -3.99 0.71 -4.99
N VAL A 147 -4.57 1.82 -5.43
CA VAL A 147 -5.96 2.16 -5.16
C VAL A 147 -6.89 1.23 -5.92
N ILE A 148 -7.74 0.52 -5.18
CA ILE A 148 -8.78 -0.33 -5.75
C ILE A 148 -10.12 0.17 -5.20
N GLU A 149 -11.05 0.50 -6.10
CA GLU A 149 -12.40 0.94 -5.74
C GLU A 149 -13.40 -0.21 -5.82
N PHE A 150 -14.22 -0.37 -4.78
CA PHE A 150 -15.24 -1.41 -4.68
C PHE A 150 -16.54 -0.97 -5.36
N LYS A 151 -16.57 -1.13 -6.68
CA LYS A 151 -17.75 -0.83 -7.52
C LYS A 151 -18.69 -2.03 -7.59
N ASP A 152 -19.01 -2.50 -8.79
CA ASP A 152 -19.95 -3.60 -9.03
C ASP A 152 -19.25 -4.94 -9.28
N LEU A 153 -17.96 -4.90 -9.62
CA LEU A 153 -17.19 -6.08 -9.98
C LEU A 153 -16.48 -6.66 -8.76
N PRO A 154 -16.46 -7.99 -8.61
CA PRO A 154 -15.65 -8.64 -7.59
C PRO A 154 -14.17 -8.33 -7.82
N THR A 155 -13.44 -8.20 -6.72
CA THR A 155 -12.01 -7.92 -6.73
C THR A 155 -11.23 -9.15 -6.26
N GLY A 156 -9.94 -9.24 -6.58
CA GLY A 156 -9.08 -10.33 -6.08
C GLY A 156 -8.98 -10.41 -4.55
N LEU A 157 -9.52 -9.42 -3.82
CA LEU A 157 -9.58 -9.42 -2.36
C LEU A 157 -10.75 -10.24 -1.82
N ASP A 158 -11.71 -10.64 -2.67
CA ASP A 158 -12.87 -11.42 -2.23
C ASP A 158 -12.48 -12.81 -1.71
N SER A 159 -11.36 -13.35 -2.17
CA SER A 159 -10.81 -14.64 -1.71
C SER A 159 -9.96 -14.51 -0.45
N THR A 160 -9.77 -13.29 0.08
CA THR A 160 -8.97 -13.04 1.28
C THR A 160 -9.84 -12.94 2.53
N GLY A 161 -9.22 -13.03 3.71
CA GLY A 161 -9.92 -12.78 4.97
C GLY A 161 -10.48 -11.35 5.13
N LEU A 162 -10.15 -10.44 4.22
CA LEU A 162 -10.66 -9.06 4.21
C LEU A 162 -12.07 -8.94 3.63
N ARG A 163 -12.64 -10.01 3.06
CA ARG A 163 -13.95 -9.98 2.41
C ARG A 163 -15.05 -9.38 3.29
N THR A 164 -15.00 -9.63 4.60
CA THR A 164 -15.99 -9.14 5.57
C THR A 164 -15.79 -7.68 5.98
N GLU A 165 -14.70 -7.06 5.57
CA GLU A 165 -14.30 -5.72 6.05
C GLU A 165 -14.78 -4.56 5.17
N TYR A 166 -15.23 -4.86 3.95
CA TYR A 166 -15.69 -3.88 2.97
C TYR A 166 -17.04 -4.27 2.35
N SER A 167 -17.72 -3.28 1.79
CA SER A 167 -18.99 -3.45 1.07
C SER A 167 -18.92 -2.85 -0.33
N TYR A 168 -19.48 -3.56 -1.31
CA TYR A 168 -19.64 -3.05 -2.67
C TYR A 168 -20.67 -1.93 -2.73
N LYS A 169 -20.49 -1.00 -3.68
CA LYS A 169 -21.40 0.15 -3.92
C LYS A 169 -21.47 1.19 -2.78
N ASN A 170 -20.59 1.13 -1.79
CA ASN A 170 -20.55 2.11 -0.70
C ASN A 170 -19.49 3.23 -0.91
N ARG A 171 -19.01 3.42 -2.16
CA ARG A 171 -17.88 4.31 -2.49
C ARG A 171 -16.65 4.01 -1.63
N GLU A 172 -16.47 2.74 -1.33
CA GLU A 172 -15.32 2.26 -0.58
C GLU A 172 -14.16 2.00 -1.52
N SER A 173 -12.96 2.32 -1.07
CA SER A 173 -11.73 1.95 -1.77
C SER A 173 -10.67 1.55 -0.77
N ILE A 174 -9.71 0.75 -1.24
CA ILE A 174 -8.52 0.43 -0.48
C ILE A 174 -7.28 0.96 -1.18
N SER A 175 -6.22 1.15 -0.41
CA SER A 175 -4.85 1.23 -0.92
C SER A 175 -3.94 0.38 -0.04
N THR A 176 -2.96 -0.27 -0.65
CA THR A 176 -2.00 -1.13 0.07
C THR A 176 -0.60 -0.54 -0.01
N LEU A 177 0.09 -0.56 1.13
CA LEU A 177 1.49 -0.19 1.25
C LEU A 177 2.29 -1.36 1.84
N ASP A 178 3.22 -1.88 1.06
CA ASP A 178 4.15 -2.91 1.52
C ASP A 178 5.35 -2.25 2.22
N ARG A 179 5.56 -2.63 3.48
CA ARG A 179 6.69 -2.20 4.31
C ARG A 179 7.51 -3.42 4.73
N PRO A 180 8.78 -3.25 5.11
CA PRO A 180 9.58 -4.36 5.63
C PRO A 180 8.88 -5.00 6.83
N GLY A 181 8.47 -6.26 6.66
CA GLY A 181 7.84 -7.08 7.71
C GLY A 181 6.35 -6.88 7.94
N LYS A 182 5.71 -5.90 7.29
CA LYS A 182 4.26 -5.66 7.42
C LYS A 182 3.64 -5.08 6.16
N ARG A 183 2.41 -5.48 5.84
CA ARG A 183 1.61 -4.88 4.78
C ARG A 183 0.50 -4.05 5.41
N ARG A 184 0.51 -2.75 5.14
CA ARG A 184 -0.52 -1.83 5.65
C ARG A 184 -1.61 -1.63 4.61
N ILE A 185 -2.86 -1.74 5.04
CA ILE A 185 -4.03 -1.60 4.20
C ILE A 185 -4.86 -0.44 4.74
N PHE A 186 -5.10 0.55 3.89
CA PHE A 186 -5.92 1.70 4.20
C PHE A 186 -7.27 1.53 3.53
N PHE A 187 -8.34 1.77 4.28
CA PHE A 187 -9.70 1.76 3.76
C PHE A 187 -10.26 3.17 3.79
N PHE A 188 -10.89 3.57 2.69
CA PHE A 188 -11.51 4.87 2.52
C PHE A 188 -12.99 4.70 2.21
N ILE A 189 -13.83 5.57 2.77
CA ILE A 189 -15.23 5.72 2.39
C ILE A 189 -15.42 7.13 1.85
N GLY A 190 -15.83 7.29 0.60
CA GLY A 190 -16.00 8.62 -0.01
C GLY A 190 -14.75 9.48 0.09
N ASP A 191 -13.58 8.89 -0.23
CA ASP A 191 -12.24 9.51 -0.16
C ASP A 191 -11.70 9.78 1.27
N ARG A 192 -12.43 9.41 2.33
CA ARG A 192 -12.02 9.67 3.72
C ARG A 192 -11.51 8.40 4.37
N LEU A 193 -10.32 8.48 4.96
CA LEU A 193 -9.71 7.36 5.67
C LEU A 193 -10.58 6.93 6.86
N TRP A 194 -10.91 5.64 6.93
CA TRP A 194 -11.84 5.12 7.92
C TRP A 194 -11.29 3.93 8.72
N LYS A 195 -10.51 3.05 8.09
CA LYS A 195 -9.79 1.95 8.75
C LYS A 195 -8.36 1.86 8.26
N VAL A 196 -7.50 1.34 9.14
CA VAL A 196 -6.14 0.94 8.83
C VAL A 196 -5.91 -0.44 9.43
N TYR A 197 -5.48 -1.39 8.61
CA TYR A 197 -5.04 -2.70 9.07
C TYR A 197 -3.56 -2.89 8.78
N ASP A 198 -2.87 -3.54 9.71
CA ASP A 198 -1.52 -4.04 9.52
C ASP A 198 -1.58 -5.56 9.44
N GLU A 199 -1.31 -6.09 8.26
CA GLU A 199 -1.05 -7.50 8.09
C GLU A 199 0.41 -7.78 8.41
N VAL A 200 0.62 -8.56 9.46
CA VAL A 200 1.94 -9.01 9.89
C VAL A 200 2.06 -10.49 9.59
N LYS A 201 3.09 -10.88 8.83
CA LYS A 201 3.37 -12.29 8.57
C LYS A 201 3.79 -12.96 9.88
N LEU A 202 3.03 -13.96 10.29
CA LEU A 202 3.34 -14.78 11.46
C LEU A 202 4.42 -15.80 11.08
N GLY A 203 5.46 -15.92 11.91
CA GLY A 203 6.59 -16.82 11.66
C GLY A 203 7.78 -16.51 12.56
N GLY A 204 8.62 -17.52 12.82
CA GLY A 204 9.68 -17.47 13.84
C GLY A 204 10.70 -16.32 13.68
N ALA A 205 10.86 -15.76 12.48
CA ALA A 205 11.74 -14.61 12.23
C ALA A 205 11.08 -13.25 12.59
N ALA A 206 9.75 -13.16 12.63
CA ALA A 206 9.02 -11.93 12.91
C ALA A 206 8.73 -11.70 14.41
N GLY A 207 9.10 -12.66 15.27
CA GLY A 207 8.89 -12.60 16.72
C GLY A 207 7.42 -12.64 17.18
N LEU A 208 6.47 -12.74 16.23
CA LEU A 208 5.03 -12.78 16.48
C LEU A 208 4.44 -14.10 15.95
N GLY A 209 3.49 -14.66 16.70
CA GLY A 209 2.79 -15.90 16.32
C GLY A 209 3.42 -17.20 16.82
N GLY A 210 4.44 -17.16 17.70
CA GLY A 210 5.07 -18.38 18.25
C GLY A 210 4.15 -19.29 19.06
N THR A 211 2.98 -18.80 19.48
CA THR A 211 1.95 -19.55 20.22
C THR A 211 0.71 -19.87 19.37
N TYR A 212 0.65 -19.40 18.13
CA TYR A 212 -0.49 -19.63 17.25
C TYR A 212 -0.32 -21.01 16.60
N LYS A 213 -1.10 -21.99 17.07
CA LYS A 213 -1.13 -23.36 16.55
C LYS A 213 -2.31 -23.53 15.61
#